data_AF-A0A3C0FQD0-F1
#
_entry.id   AF-A0A3C0FQD0-F1
#
_cell.length_a   1.000
_cell.length_b   1.000
_cell.length_c   1.000
_cell.angle_alpha   90.00
_cell.angle_beta   90.00
_cell.angle_gamma   90.00
#
_symmetry.space_group_name_H-M   'P 1'
#
loop_
_entity.id
_entity.type
_entity.pdbx_description
1 polymer ?
#
loop_
_entity_poly.entity_id
_entity_poly.type
_entity_poly.pdbx_seq_one_letter_code
_entity_poly.pdbx_strand_id
1 'polypeptide(L)' 'LHVWALHSVRSNNPTGVEIKTPQDSIPFHPYYTIKDLYGLGVFLIFFSAFVFFAPDYLGHPDNYIPANPLVTPPHIVPE' A
#
# COMPACT_ATOMS: atom_id res chain seq x y z
N LEU A 1 -4.70 8.84 -14.67
CA LEU A 1 -4.61 7.82 -15.75
C LEU A 1 -4.97 6.41 -15.24
N HIS A 2 -4.28 5.89 -14.21
CA HIS A 2 -4.47 4.51 -13.72
C HIS A 2 -5.92 4.13 -13.38
N VAL A 3 -6.56 4.84 -12.44
CA VAL A 3 -7.95 4.55 -12.02
C VAL A 3 -8.94 4.71 -13.16
N TRP A 4 -8.73 5.70 -14.04
CA TRP A 4 -9.58 5.88 -15.21
C TRP A 4 -9.45 4.72 -16.20
N ALA A 5 -8.22 4.29 -16.51
CA ALA A 5 -7.99 3.13 -17.37
C ALA A 5 -8.64 1.86 -16.79
N LEU A 6 -8.46 1.62 -15.48
CA LEU A 6 -9.10 0.51 -14.77
C LEU A 6 -10.64 0.61 -14.81
N HIS A 7 -11.20 1.81 -14.68
CA HIS A 7 -12.65 2.01 -14.77
C HIS A 7 -13.15 1.67 -16.18
N SER A 8 -12.42 2.08 -17.22
CA SER A 8 -12.79 1.84 -18.62
C SER A 8 -12.84 0.34 -18.97
N VAL A 9 -11.92 -0.47 -18.43
CA VAL A 9 -11.87 -1.93 -18.70
C VAL A 9 -12.50 -2.80 -17.60
N ARG A 10 -12.91 -2.19 -16.48
CA ARG A 10 -13.37 -2.86 -15.24
C ARG A 10 -12.26 -3.63 -14.51
N SER A 11 -12.56 -4.03 -13.27
CA SER A 11 -11.66 -4.85 -12.45
C SER A 11 -11.69 -6.31 -12.90
N ASN A 12 -10.54 -6.97 -12.90
CA ASN A 12 -10.48 -8.42 -13.03
C ASN A 12 -10.99 -9.11 -11.73
N ASN A 13 -11.22 -10.42 -11.79
CA ASN A 13 -11.65 -11.23 -10.66
C ASN A 13 -10.83 -12.54 -10.57
N PRO A 14 -10.86 -13.26 -9.43
CA PRO A 14 -10.00 -14.43 -9.22
C PRO A 14 -10.17 -15.58 -10.23
N THR A 15 -11.32 -15.66 -10.92
CA THR A 15 -11.57 -16.70 -11.94
C THR A 15 -11.06 -16.29 -13.32
N GLY A 16 -10.72 -15.02 -13.53
CA GLY A 16 -10.30 -14.47 -14.83
C GLY A 16 -11.39 -14.48 -15.90
N VAL A 17 -12.65 -14.75 -15.54
CA VAL A 17 -13.79 -14.76 -16.47
C VAL A 17 -14.40 -13.37 -16.53
N GLU A 18 -14.63 -12.86 -17.74
CA GLU A 18 -15.24 -11.55 -17.96
C GLU A 18 -16.67 -11.46 -17.42
N ILE A 19 -17.03 -10.28 -16.90
CA ILE A 19 -18.38 -9.94 -16.42
C ILE A 19 -19.31 -9.83 -17.63
N LYS A 20 -20.34 -10.68 -17.71
CA LYS A 20 -21.28 -10.69 -18.86
C LYS A 20 -22.62 -10.07 -18.51
N THR A 21 -23.00 -10.13 -17.23
CA THR A 21 -24.31 -9.70 -16.75
C THR A 21 -24.19 -8.81 -15.52
N PRO A 22 -25.19 -7.96 -15.23
CA PRO A 22 -25.21 -7.17 -14.00
C PRO A 22 -25.12 -8.01 -12.73
N GLN A 23 -25.57 -9.27 -12.77
CA GLN A 23 -25.54 -10.22 -11.65
C GLN A 23 -24.13 -10.71 -11.31
N ASP A 24 -23.18 -10.60 -12.25
CA ASP A 24 -21.77 -10.97 -12.04
C ASP A 24 -21.00 -9.90 -11.24
N SER A 25 -21.67 -8.79 -10.85
CA SER A 25 -21.07 -7.70 -10.09
C SER A 25 -22.02 -7.14 -9.04
N ILE A 26 -21.45 -6.48 -8.04
CA ILE A 26 -22.18 -5.70 -7.04
C ILE A 26 -21.67 -4.25 -7.07
N PRO A 27 -22.49 -3.25 -6.71
CA PRO A 27 -22.06 -1.87 -6.72
C PRO A 27 -20.88 -1.64 -5.76
N PHE A 28 -20.03 -0.66 -6.08
CA PHE A 28 -18.86 -0.34 -5.26
C PHE A 28 -19.25 0.07 -3.84
N HIS A 29 -20.21 0.99 -3.71
CA HIS A 29 -20.78 1.38 -2.43
C HIS A 29 -22.09 0.63 -2.18
N PRO A 30 -22.33 0.10 -0.97
CA PRO A 30 -21.47 0.18 0.22
C PRO A 30 -20.42 -0.94 0.33
N TYR A 31 -20.52 -1.98 -0.50
CA TYR A 31 -19.85 -3.27 -0.29
C TYR A 31 -18.33 -3.20 -0.27
N TYR A 32 -17.72 -2.61 -1.30
CA TYR A 32 -16.27 -2.48 -1.37
C TYR A 32 -15.78 -1.31 -0.52
N THR A 33 -16.57 -0.24 -0.38
CA THR A 33 -16.22 0.86 0.53
C THR A 33 -16.01 0.39 1.97
N ILE A 34 -16.93 -0.40 2.54
CA ILE A 34 -16.78 -0.88 3.91
C ILE A 34 -15.68 -1.94 4.05
N LYS A 35 -15.50 -2.79 3.02
CA LYS A 35 -14.41 -3.76 2.97
C LYS A 35 -13.05 -3.06 2.98
N ASP A 36 -12.88 -2.03 2.18
CA ASP A 36 -11.65 -1.25 2.07
C ASP A 36 -11.36 -0.49 3.38
N LEU A 37 -12.39 0.09 4.02
CA LEU A 37 -12.24 0.75 5.32
C LEU A 37 -11.84 -0.23 6.43
N TYR A 38 -12.42 -1.43 6.44
CA TYR A 38 -12.01 -2.47 7.37
C TYR A 38 -10.55 -2.86 7.16
N GLY A 39 -10.14 -3.11 5.90
CA GLY A 39 -8.76 -3.41 5.55
C GLY A 39 -7.80 -2.29 5.94
N LEU A 40 -8.17 -1.04 5.69
CA LEU A 40 -7.42 0.14 6.11
C LEU A 40 -7.29 0.22 7.63
N GLY A 41 -8.36 -0.05 8.38
CA GLY A 41 -8.33 -0.06 9.85
C GLY A 41 -7.34 -1.09 10.39
N VAL A 42 -7.35 -2.31 9.86
CA VAL A 42 -6.38 -3.36 10.23
C VAL A 42 -4.95 -2.93 9.88
N PHE A 43 -4.72 -2.42 8.67
CA PHE A 43 -3.41 -1.92 8.26
C PHE A 43 -2.90 -0.81 9.20
N LEU A 44 -3.77 0.15 9.54
CA LEU A 44 -3.40 1.27 10.42
C LEU A 44 -3.04 0.82 11.84
N ILE A 45 -3.60 -0.28 12.35
CA ILE A 45 -3.17 -0.86 13.63
C ILE A 45 -1.70 -1.29 13.57
N PHE A 46 -1.33 -2.06 12.54
CA PHE A 46 0.07 -2.48 12.35
C PHE A 46 0.99 -1.30 12.08
N PHE A 47 0.59 -0.39 11.19
CA PHE A 47 1.36 0.81 10.88
C PHE A 47 1.61 1.66 12.14
N SER A 48 0.58 1.88 12.96
CA SER A 48 0.70 2.61 14.23
C SER A 48 1.65 1.91 15.19
N ALA A 49 1.68 0.57 15.20
CA ALA A 49 2.63 -0.16 16.04
C ALA A 49 4.10 0.18 15.68
N PHE A 50 4.43 0.25 14.38
CA PHE A 50 5.77 0.69 13.94
C PHE A 50 6.01 2.15 14.30
N VAL A 51 5.07 3.05 13.98
CA VAL A 51 5.26 4.49 14.22
C VAL A 51 5.46 4.82 15.69
N PHE A 52 4.68 4.23 16.60
CA PHE A 52 4.71 4.60 18.01
C PHE A 52 5.66 3.79 18.88
N PHE A 53 5.96 2.53 18.52
CA PHE A 53 6.77 1.64 19.36
C PHE A 53 8.10 1.24 18.73
N ALA A 54 8.27 1.35 17.41
CA ALA A 54 9.49 0.94 16.71
C ALA A 54 9.77 1.82 15.46
N PRO A 55 9.82 3.17 15.61
CA PRO A 55 9.83 4.09 14.47
C PRO A 55 11.04 3.93 13.55
N ASP A 56 12.19 3.56 14.12
CA ASP A 56 13.46 3.47 13.39
C ASP A 56 13.79 2.04 12.94
N TYR A 57 12.91 1.08 13.19
CA TYR A 57 13.16 -0.34 12.93
C TYR A 57 13.38 -0.67 11.45
N LEU A 58 12.73 0.07 10.55
CA LEU A 58 12.88 -0.07 9.10
C LEU A 58 13.83 0.99 8.51
N GLY A 59 14.52 1.76 9.36
CA GLY A 59 15.43 2.81 8.95
C GLY A 59 16.90 2.38 9.00
N HIS A 60 17.77 3.22 8.43
CA HIS A 60 19.21 3.05 8.53
C HIS A 60 19.81 4.08 9.50
N PRO A 61 20.52 3.69 10.58
CA PRO A 61 21.06 4.62 11.57
C PRO A 61 21.99 5.70 10.99
N ASP A 62 22.76 5.36 9.94
CA ASP A 62 23.66 6.34 9.31
C ASP A 62 22.92 7.54 8.68
N ASN A 63 21.60 7.44 8.43
CA ASN A 63 20.81 8.58 7.93
C ASN A 63 20.57 9.66 9.00
N TYR A 64 20.93 9.42 10.26
CA TYR A 64 21.01 10.47 11.29
C TYR A 64 22.34 11.24 11.27
N ILE A 65 23.33 10.77 10.51
CA ILE A 65 24.61 11.46 10.32
C ILE A 65 24.44 12.47 9.18
N PRO A 66 24.84 13.75 9.36
CA PRO A 66 24.78 14.72 8.28
C PRO A 66 25.56 14.26 7.03
N ALA A 67 24.98 14.51 5.86
CA ALA A 67 25.58 14.10 4.59
C ALA A 67 27.01 14.65 4.41
N ASN A 68 27.91 13.78 3.97
CA ASN A 68 29.30 14.14 3.64
C ASN A 68 29.62 13.66 2.22
N PRO A 69 29.76 14.55 1.22
CA PRO A 69 30.03 14.16 -0.17
C PRO A 69 31.45 13.59 -0.37
N LEU A 70 32.34 13.73 0.62
CA LEU A 70 33.71 13.22 0.55
C LEU A 70 33.88 11.85 1.22
N VAL A 71 32.83 11.32 1.88
CA VAL A 71 32.91 10.09 2.66
C VAL A 71 31.67 9.23 2.43
N THR A 72 31.89 7.99 2.00
CA THR A 72 30.85 6.96 1.96
C THR A 72 30.89 6.13 3.24
N PRO A 73 29.77 5.93 3.95
CA PRO A 73 29.73 5.06 5.12
C PRO A 73 30.13 3.60 4.79
N PRO A 74 30.86 2.91 5.67
CA PRO A 74 31.34 1.55 5.40
C PRO A 74 30.22 0.50 5.32
N HIS A 75 29.07 0.76 5.96
CA HIS A 75 27.91 -0.14 5.99
C HIS A 75 26.72 0.41 5.18
N ILE A 76 27.00 1.18 4.12
CA ILE A 76 25.95 1.71 3.24
C ILE A 76 25.06 0.60 2.67
N VAL A 77 23.75 0.77 2.77
CA VAL A 77 22.73 -0.15 2.24
C VAL A 77 21.53 0.64 1.75
N PRO A 78 20.85 0.21 0.68
CA PRO A 78 19.54 0.74 0.31
C PRO A 78 18.47 0.44 1.37
N GLU A 79 17.31 1.08 1.25
CA GLU A 79 16.06 0.62 1.88
C GLU A 79 15.64 -0.79 1.43
#